data_AF-A0A1P8KG09-F1
#
_entry.id   AF-A0A1P8KG09-F1
#
_cell.length_a   1.000
_cell.length_b   1.000
_cell.length_c   1.000
_cell.angle_alpha   90.00
_cell.angle_beta   90.00
_cell.angle_gamma   90.00
#
_symmetry.space_group_name_H-M   'P 1'
#
loop_
_entity.id
_entity.type
_entity.pdbx_description
1 polymer ?
#
loop_
_entity_poly.entity_id
_entity_poly.type
_entity_poly.pdbx_seq_one_letter_code
_entity_poly.pdbx_strand_id
1 'polypeptide(L)'
;MDFVSPKGNKLAWSGISIRAASDANLNSPVALDIVMLKDEASLNMVSGLSAAKWFATRAELAKTFPQSLTYRSIEVTPGQTLRLPASEFGSVRVTAAMIFADYLTPGEHRVRVDQMQGDVLVQLGAQAFTVVPQAAN
;
A
#
# COMPACT_ATOMS: atom_id res chain seq x y z
N MET A 1 -18.99 11.20 30.67
CA MET A 1 -19.16 10.50 29.38
C MET A 1 -17.98 10.89 28.53
N ASP A 2 -16.97 10.03 28.44
CA ASP A 2 -15.79 10.29 27.61
C ASP A 2 -16.13 9.93 26.17
N PHE A 3 -16.30 10.95 25.34
CA PHE A 3 -16.41 10.76 23.89
C PHE A 3 -15.02 10.38 23.38
N VAL A 4 -14.75 9.07 23.29
CA VAL A 4 -13.55 8.57 22.63
C VAL A 4 -13.62 8.99 21.17
N SER A 5 -12.84 10.01 20.80
CA SER A 5 -12.70 10.42 19.41
C SER A 5 -12.17 9.25 18.58
N PRO A 6 -12.71 8.99 17.38
CA PRO A 6 -12.22 7.91 16.54
C PRO A 6 -10.74 8.14 16.21
N LYS A 7 -9.89 7.19 16.59
CA LYS A 7 -8.44 7.24 16.34
C LYS A 7 -8.15 7.13 14.83
N GLY A 8 -7.03 7.72 14.40
CA GLY A 8 -6.56 7.69 13.01
C GLY A 8 -6.98 8.89 12.16
N ASN A 9 -6.29 9.05 11.03
CA ASN A 9 -6.49 10.11 10.04
C ASN A 9 -7.47 9.65 8.97
N LYS A 10 -8.35 10.54 8.50
CA LYS A 10 -9.21 10.24 7.35
C LYS A 10 -8.34 10.06 6.12
N LEU A 11 -8.45 8.92 5.44
CA LEU A 11 -7.84 8.71 4.14
C LEU A 11 -8.66 9.47 3.09
N ALA A 12 -8.03 10.45 2.47
CA ALA A 12 -8.63 11.34 1.47
C ALA A 12 -7.71 11.45 0.25
N TRP A 13 -7.22 10.31 -0.23
CA TRP A 13 -6.51 10.25 -1.50
C TRP A 13 -7.43 10.53 -2.68
N SER A 14 -6.94 11.26 -3.68
CA SER A 14 -7.60 11.41 -4.99
C SER A 14 -7.43 10.16 -5.87
N GLY A 15 -6.48 9.30 -5.53
CA GLY A 15 -6.20 8.04 -6.20
C GLY A 15 -4.73 7.66 -6.08
N ILE A 16 -4.37 6.58 -6.76
CA ILE A 16 -2.99 6.12 -6.87
C ILE A 16 -2.67 5.89 -8.34
N SER A 17 -1.68 6.61 -8.86
CA SER A 17 -1.09 6.37 -10.17
C SER A 17 0.05 5.38 -10.02
N ILE A 18 0.12 4.36 -10.86
CA ILE A 18 1.19 3.36 -10.84
C ILE A 18 1.81 3.28 -12.22
N ARG A 19 3.15 3.33 -12.26
CA ARG A 19 3.94 3.26 -13.49
C ARG A 19 5.05 2.22 -13.32
N ALA A 20 5.05 1.20 -14.17
CA ALA A 20 6.13 0.24 -14.24
C ALA A 20 7.11 0.60 -15.35
N ALA A 21 8.40 0.57 -15.03
CA ALA A 21 9.46 0.57 -16.04
C ALA A 21 9.32 -0.65 -16.96
N SER A 22 9.85 -0.58 -18.17
CA SER A 22 9.80 -1.68 -19.14
C SER A 22 10.55 -2.93 -18.68
N ASP A 23 11.52 -2.76 -17.76
CA ASP A 23 12.32 -3.82 -17.16
C ASP A 23 11.92 -4.11 -15.70
N ALA A 24 10.75 -3.62 -15.26
CA ALA A 24 10.29 -3.79 -13.89
C ALA A 24 10.33 -5.25 -13.43
N ASN A 25 10.78 -5.46 -12.19
CA ASN A 25 10.93 -6.78 -11.57
C ASN A 25 11.58 -7.82 -12.48
N LEU A 26 12.73 -7.45 -13.04
CA LEU A 26 13.51 -8.29 -13.95
C LEU A 26 12.67 -8.76 -15.16
N ASN A 27 11.87 -7.87 -15.73
CA ASN A 27 10.94 -8.14 -16.83
C ASN A 27 9.81 -9.13 -16.48
N SER A 28 9.39 -9.16 -15.21
CA SER A 28 8.29 -9.99 -14.72
C SER A 28 7.18 -9.13 -14.10
N PRO A 29 5.93 -9.62 -14.03
CA PRO A 29 4.87 -8.92 -13.30
C PRO A 29 5.22 -8.70 -11.82
N VAL A 30 4.68 -7.63 -11.24
CA VAL A 30 4.82 -7.28 -9.82
C VAL A 30 3.46 -7.30 -9.16
N ALA A 31 3.29 -8.13 -8.14
CA ALA A 31 2.15 -8.00 -7.24
C ALA A 31 2.36 -6.78 -6.33
N LEU A 32 1.39 -5.87 -6.31
CA LEU A 32 1.40 -4.68 -5.46
C LEU A 32 0.19 -4.72 -4.53
N ASP A 33 0.45 -4.61 -3.23
CA ASP A 33 -0.57 -4.51 -2.20
C ASP A 33 -0.53 -3.13 -1.55
N ILE A 34 -1.68 -2.43 -1.59
CA ILE A 34 -1.92 -1.21 -0.85
C ILE A 34 -2.68 -1.57 0.43
N VAL A 35 -2.02 -1.43 1.57
CA VAL A 35 -2.51 -1.87 2.88
C VAL A 35 -2.90 -0.67 3.72
N MET A 36 -4.12 -0.66 4.20
CA MET A 36 -4.68 0.37 5.08
C MET A 36 -4.71 -0.17 6.52
N LEU A 37 -4.00 0.49 7.43
CA LEU A 37 -3.82 0.06 8.81
C LEU A 37 -4.56 1.04 9.73
N LYS A 38 -5.50 0.53 10.51
CA LYS A 38 -6.50 1.34 11.24
C LYS A 38 -6.11 1.63 12.69
N ASP A 39 -5.09 0.94 13.20
CA ASP A 39 -4.58 1.11 14.55
C ASP A 39 -3.05 0.94 14.62
N GLU A 40 -2.45 1.41 15.72
CA GLU A 40 -0.99 1.32 15.95
C GLU A 40 -0.49 -0.12 16.07
N ALA A 41 -1.31 -1.04 16.58
CA ALA A 41 -0.89 -2.43 16.80
C ALA A 41 -0.69 -3.16 15.46
N SER A 42 -1.67 -3.06 14.57
CA SER A 42 -1.58 -3.60 13.20
C SER A 42 -0.45 -2.94 12.42
N LEU A 43 -0.25 -1.63 12.59
CA LEU A 43 0.87 -0.93 11.98
C LEU A 43 2.23 -1.48 12.46
N ASN A 44 2.45 -1.56 13.77
CA ASN A 44 3.72 -2.05 14.32
C ASN A 44 4.01 -3.48 13.84
N MET A 45 2.98 -4.34 13.80
CA MET A 45 3.11 -5.70 13.28
C MET A 45 3.47 -5.71 11.78
N VAL A 46 2.70 -5.01 10.94
CA VAL A 46 2.85 -5.07 9.48
C VAL A 46 4.11 -4.34 9.00
N SER A 47 4.51 -3.26 9.67
CA SER A 47 5.72 -2.50 9.33
C SER A 47 7.02 -3.28 9.50
N GLY A 48 7.01 -4.34 10.32
CA GLY A 48 8.15 -5.25 10.52
C GLY A 48 8.23 -6.41 9.52
N LEU A 49 7.29 -6.54 8.57
CA LEU A 49 7.29 -7.62 7.59
C LEU A 49 8.05 -7.21 6.32
N SER A 50 8.89 -8.08 5.76
CA SER A 50 9.31 -7.94 4.35
C SER A 50 8.10 -8.18 3.43
N ALA A 51 8.19 -7.73 2.18
CA ALA A 51 7.14 -8.00 1.17
C ALA A 51 6.87 -9.50 1.03
N ALA A 52 7.92 -10.33 0.87
CA ALA A 52 7.75 -11.77 0.76
C ALA A 52 6.96 -12.36 1.95
N LYS A 53 7.24 -11.89 3.18
CA LYS A 53 6.52 -12.35 4.37
C LYS A 53 5.07 -11.81 4.40
N TRP A 54 4.85 -10.57 4.00
CA TRP A 54 3.50 -10.02 3.83
C TRP A 54 2.68 -10.85 2.84
N PHE A 55 3.16 -11.06 1.61
CA PHE A 55 2.45 -11.80 0.57
C PHE A 55 2.15 -13.26 0.98
N ALA A 56 3.06 -13.88 1.74
CA ALA A 56 2.85 -15.22 2.29
C ALA A 56 1.78 -15.30 3.40
N THR A 57 1.49 -14.20 4.10
CA THR A 57 0.64 -14.21 5.32
C THR A 57 -0.60 -13.31 5.26
N ARG A 58 -0.70 -12.42 4.27
CA ARG A 58 -1.73 -11.37 4.14
C ARG A 58 -3.17 -11.87 4.27
N ALA A 59 -3.47 -13.03 3.69
CA ALA A 59 -4.84 -13.57 3.69
C ALA A 59 -5.27 -13.96 5.11
N GLU A 60 -4.40 -14.63 5.87
CA GLU A 60 -4.68 -15.01 7.25
C GLU A 60 -4.70 -13.79 8.17
N LEU A 61 -3.78 -12.82 7.97
CA LEU A 61 -3.77 -11.58 8.74
C LEU A 61 -5.06 -10.76 8.54
N ALA A 62 -5.52 -10.59 7.30
CA ALA A 62 -6.75 -9.86 7.01
C ALA A 62 -8.00 -10.57 7.55
N LYS A 63 -8.01 -11.90 7.54
CA LYS A 63 -9.09 -12.71 8.13
C LYS A 63 -9.09 -12.65 9.66
N THR A 64 -7.91 -12.65 10.28
CA THR A 64 -7.76 -12.59 11.74
C THR A 64 -8.07 -11.19 12.28
N PHE A 65 -7.67 -10.15 11.55
CA PHE A 65 -7.79 -8.75 11.99
C PHE A 65 -8.56 -7.85 11.00
N PRO A 66 -9.80 -8.21 10.59
CA PRO A 66 -10.53 -7.52 9.52
C PRO A 66 -10.93 -6.09 9.90
N GLN A 67 -11.01 -5.80 11.20
CA GLN A 67 -11.30 -4.46 11.72
C GLN A 67 -10.05 -3.58 11.83
N SER A 68 -8.86 -4.16 11.84
CA SER A 68 -7.59 -3.45 12.02
C SER A 68 -6.86 -3.19 10.70
N LEU A 69 -7.01 -4.07 9.71
CA LEU A 69 -6.37 -3.88 8.40
C LEU A 69 -7.27 -4.32 7.25
N THR A 70 -7.10 -3.66 6.12
CA THR A 70 -7.66 -4.03 4.82
C THR A 70 -6.60 -3.81 3.75
N TYR A 71 -6.65 -4.52 2.63
CA TYR A 71 -5.70 -4.30 1.54
C TYR A 71 -6.37 -4.39 0.17
N ARG A 72 -5.77 -3.71 -0.81
CA ARG A 72 -6.10 -3.82 -2.23
C ARG A 72 -4.90 -4.41 -2.95
N SER A 73 -5.10 -5.56 -3.58
CA SER A 73 -4.09 -6.27 -4.37
C SER A 73 -4.33 -6.02 -5.86
N ILE A 74 -3.24 -5.80 -6.58
CA ILE A 74 -3.20 -5.71 -8.05
C ILE A 74 -1.90 -6.34 -8.57
N GLU A 75 -1.91 -6.75 -9.82
CA GLU A 75 -0.71 -7.19 -10.54
C GLU A 75 -0.38 -6.15 -11.62
N VAL A 76 0.90 -5.82 -11.76
CA VAL A 76 1.39 -4.80 -12.68
C VAL A 76 2.45 -5.39 -13.59
N THR A 77 2.22 -5.38 -14.90
CA THR A 77 3.19 -5.89 -15.88
C THR A 77 4.23 -4.84 -16.24
N PRO A 78 5.45 -5.23 -16.67
CA PRO A 78 6.46 -4.27 -17.13
C PRO A 78 5.92 -3.34 -18.23
N GLY A 79 6.28 -2.06 -18.16
CA GLY A 79 5.81 -0.99 -19.06
C GLY A 79 4.36 -0.53 -18.84
N GLN A 80 3.60 -1.15 -17.93
CA GLN A 80 2.22 -0.77 -17.68
C GLN A 80 2.11 0.55 -16.93
N THR A 81 1.10 1.35 -17.29
CA THR A 81 0.62 2.47 -16.48
C THR A 81 -0.85 2.26 -16.16
N LEU A 82 -1.20 2.45 -14.90
CA LEU A 82 -2.57 2.28 -14.41
C LEU A 82 -2.90 3.31 -13.33
N ARG A 83 -4.20 3.50 -13.10
CA ARG A 83 -4.73 4.46 -12.13
C ARG A 83 -5.81 3.78 -11.29
N LEU A 84 -5.60 3.74 -9.97
CA LEU A 84 -6.61 3.35 -9.01
C LEU A 84 -7.38 4.59 -8.56
N PRO A 85 -8.70 4.68 -8.78
CA PRO A 85 -9.49 5.81 -8.31
C PRO A 85 -9.66 5.78 -6.79
N ALA A 86 -9.91 6.93 -6.17
CA ALA A 86 -10.16 7.07 -4.73
C ALA A 86 -11.22 6.10 -4.18
N SER A 87 -12.23 5.77 -4.99
CA SER A 87 -13.33 4.87 -4.62
C SER A 87 -12.86 3.45 -4.26
N GLU A 88 -11.69 3.02 -4.72
CA GLU A 88 -11.08 1.73 -4.38
C GLU A 88 -10.63 1.62 -2.91
N PHE A 89 -10.40 2.76 -2.24
CA PHE A 89 -9.92 2.80 -0.85
C PHE A 89 -11.01 3.18 0.15
N GLY A 90 -12.17 3.64 -0.34
CA GLY A 90 -13.29 4.07 0.48
C GLY A 90 -12.98 5.29 1.36
N SER A 91 -13.90 5.60 2.27
CA SER A 91 -13.73 6.66 3.28
C SER A 91 -13.39 6.04 4.64
N VAL A 92 -12.17 5.51 4.76
CA VAL A 92 -11.68 4.89 6.00
C VAL A 92 -10.83 5.86 6.83
N ARG A 93 -10.77 5.62 8.15
CA ARG A 93 -9.75 6.23 9.01
C ARG A 93 -8.62 5.25 9.22
N VAL A 94 -7.39 5.70 9.02
CA VAL A 94 -6.18 4.89 9.10
C VAL A 94 -5.14 5.57 9.99
N THR A 95 -4.36 4.80 10.72
CA THR A 95 -3.13 5.29 11.33
C THR A 95 -2.07 5.52 10.25
N ALA A 96 -1.96 4.59 9.29
CA ALA A 96 -1.02 4.69 8.17
C ALA A 96 -1.49 3.84 6.98
N ALA A 97 -0.90 4.08 5.82
CA ALA A 97 -0.90 3.14 4.73
C ALA A 97 0.51 2.56 4.51
N MET A 98 0.56 1.33 4.03
CA MET A 98 1.79 0.66 3.60
C MET A 98 1.58 0.16 2.18
N ILE A 99 2.60 0.30 1.34
CA ILE A 99 2.62 -0.29 0.00
C ILE A 99 3.70 -1.37 -0.01
N PHE A 100 3.35 -2.58 -0.43
CA PHE A 100 4.26 -3.70 -0.58
C PHE A 100 4.32 -4.13 -2.05
N ALA A 101 5.52 -4.43 -2.55
CA ALA A 101 5.74 -4.93 -3.90
C ALA A 101 6.49 -6.27 -3.86
N ASP A 102 5.93 -7.31 -4.48
CA ASP A 102 6.50 -8.66 -4.46
C ASP A 102 7.57 -8.82 -5.55
N TYR A 103 8.73 -8.23 -5.31
CA TYR A 103 9.89 -8.36 -6.18
C TYR A 103 10.55 -9.73 -6.05
N LEU A 104 11.09 -10.24 -7.17
CA LEU A 104 11.89 -11.47 -7.23
C LEU A 104 13.24 -11.33 -6.51
N THR A 105 13.74 -10.10 -6.38
CA THR A 105 14.95 -9.82 -5.62
C THR A 105 14.68 -9.92 -4.12
N PRO A 106 15.68 -10.33 -3.31
CA PRO A 106 15.56 -10.23 -1.86
C PRO A 106 15.47 -8.77 -1.41
N GLY A 107 14.60 -8.48 -0.45
CA GLY A 107 14.51 -7.14 0.14
C GLY A 107 13.23 -6.91 0.93
N GLU A 108 13.21 -5.79 1.62
CA GLU A 108 12.07 -5.37 2.43
C GLU A 108 10.86 -5.01 1.57
N HIS A 109 11.11 -4.39 0.40
CA HIS A 109 10.15 -4.00 -0.64
C HIS A 109 8.81 -3.50 -0.09
N ARG A 110 8.90 -2.55 0.85
CA ARG A 110 7.76 -1.87 1.43
C ARG A 110 8.05 -0.39 1.62
N VAL A 111 7.01 0.42 1.51
CA VAL A 111 7.06 1.85 1.81
C VAL A 111 5.86 2.24 2.66
N ARG A 112 6.12 2.98 3.73
CA ARG A 112 5.08 3.63 4.54
C ARG A 112 4.65 4.92 3.86
N VAL A 113 3.36 5.16 3.79
CA VAL A 113 2.78 6.41 3.28
C VAL A 113 2.04 7.10 4.42
N ASP A 114 2.61 8.20 4.90
CA ASP A 114 2.02 9.04 5.96
C ASP A 114 1.12 10.15 5.42
N GLN A 115 1.29 10.53 4.15
CA GLN A 115 0.42 11.50 3.51
C GLN A 115 -0.95 10.88 3.24
N MET A 116 -1.99 11.33 3.96
CA MET A 116 -3.36 10.80 3.86
C MET A 116 -4.25 11.58 2.90
N GLN A 117 -3.70 12.54 2.15
CA GLN A 117 -4.44 13.45 1.28
C GLN A 117 -3.73 13.63 -0.06
N GLY A 118 -4.47 13.97 -1.12
CA GLY A 118 -3.89 14.20 -2.45
C GLY A 118 -3.61 12.90 -3.22
N ASP A 119 -2.70 12.94 -4.17
CA ASP A 119 -2.44 11.78 -5.04
C ASP A 119 -1.18 11.04 -4.63
N VAL A 120 -1.12 9.75 -4.93
CA VAL A 120 0.08 8.94 -4.71
C VAL A 120 0.58 8.39 -6.04
N LEU A 121 1.85 8.59 -6.34
CA LEU A 121 2.52 7.95 -7.47
C LEU A 121 3.40 6.81 -6.98
N VAL A 122 3.19 5.62 -7.51
CA VAL A 122 4.08 4.46 -7.33
C VAL A 122 4.86 4.25 -8.62
N GLN A 123 6.19 4.17 -8.52
CA GLN A 123 7.05 3.87 -9.65
C GLN A 123 7.78 2.55 -9.41
N LEU A 124 7.48 1.54 -10.22
CA LEU A 124 8.08 0.21 -10.13
C LEU A 124 9.29 0.16 -11.07
N GLY A 125 10.49 -0.02 -10.50
CA GLY A 125 11.73 -0.24 -11.25
C GLY A 125 12.09 -1.72 -11.34
N ALA A 126 13.31 -2.01 -11.81
CA ALA A 126 13.78 -3.37 -12.04
C ALA A 126 13.90 -4.24 -10.76
N GLN A 127 14.23 -3.64 -9.62
CA GLN A 127 14.50 -4.37 -8.38
C GLN A 127 13.94 -3.69 -7.12
N ALA A 128 13.43 -2.47 -7.26
CA ALA A 128 12.89 -1.66 -6.17
C ALA A 128 11.85 -0.71 -6.73
N PHE A 129 11.07 -0.12 -5.84
CA PHE A 129 10.05 0.86 -6.18
C PHE A 129 10.14 2.09 -5.28
N THR A 130 9.56 3.18 -5.76
CA THR A 130 9.40 4.41 -4.98
C THR A 130 7.93 4.78 -4.89
N VAL A 131 7.61 5.50 -3.81
CA VAL A 131 6.30 6.11 -3.62
C VAL A 131 6.49 7.60 -3.42
N VAL A 132 5.86 8.39 -4.27
CA VAL A 132 5.95 9.84 -4.27
C VAL A 132 4.55 10.40 -4.05
N PRO A 133 4.30 11.06 -2.91
CA PRO A 133 3.08 11.83 -2.75
C PRO A 133 3.10 13.00 -3.75
N GLN A 134 1.97 13.23 -4.42
CA GLN A 134 1.81 14.34 -5.32
C GLN A 134 0.79 15.32 -4.72
N ALA A 135 1.06 16.61 -4.87
CA ALA A 135 0.08 17.62 -4.53
C ALA A 135 -1.16 17.41 -5.40
N ALA A 136 -2.34 17.60 -4.81
CA ALA A 136 -3.56 17.70 -5.61
C ALA A 136 -3.43 18.96 -6.50
N ASN A 137 -3.54 18.78 -7.82
CA ASN A 137 -3.66 19.88 -8.76
C ASN A 137 -5.04 20.55 -8.64
#